data_AF-A0AAU5KN66-F1
#
_entry.id   AF-A0AAU5KN66-F1
#
_cell.length_a   1.000
_cell.length_b   1.000
_cell.length_c   1.000
_cell.angle_alpha   90.00
_cell.angle_beta   90.00
_cell.angle_gamma   90.00
#
_symmetry.space_group_name_H-M   'P 1'
#
loop_
_entity.id
_entity.type
_entity.pdbx_description
1 polymer ?
#
loop_
_entity_poly.entity_id
_entity_poly.type
_entity_poly.pdbx_seq_one_letter_code
_entity_poly.pdbx_strand_id
1 'polypeptide(L)'
;MLSRRTSLRTAVAVLGAGTVLALTMSSPAFAVEGDFQMPSTPNCDAVQKIEPRLYTDGQYHDFQAIDPTRTNGHCEFLIWDSSNGRPVYDSISGSQSPWIYDGPGHSVRTEIIDHLGGKLSWGIYN
;
A
#
# COMPACT_ATOMS: atom_id res chain seq x y z
N MET A 1 -70.55 -22.19 -28.56
CA MET A 1 -69.22 -21.88 -29.14
C MET A 1 -68.19 -22.84 -28.57
N LEU A 2 -67.34 -23.40 -29.44
CA LEU A 2 -66.20 -24.28 -29.13
C LEU A 2 -65.17 -23.61 -28.19
N SER A 3 -64.48 -24.37 -27.33
CA SER A 3 -63.09 -24.81 -27.58
C SER A 3 -62.44 -25.49 -26.34
N ARG A 4 -61.35 -26.20 -26.63
CA ARG A 4 -60.61 -27.25 -25.90
C ARG A 4 -59.69 -26.79 -24.76
N ARG A 5 -59.54 -27.71 -23.78
CA ARG A 5 -58.32 -28.31 -23.16
C ARG A 5 -57.00 -27.51 -23.20
N THR A 6 -56.32 -27.41 -22.04
CA THR A 6 -55.01 -28.06 -21.80
C THR A 6 -54.63 -28.14 -20.31
N SER A 7 -54.16 -29.31 -19.89
CA SER A 7 -53.47 -29.59 -18.62
C SER A 7 -51.99 -29.18 -18.77
N LEU A 8 -51.37 -28.65 -17.72
CA LEU A 8 -49.90 -28.63 -17.61
C LEU A 8 -49.48 -28.84 -16.15
N ARG A 9 -49.03 -30.09 -15.90
CA ARG A 9 -48.13 -30.45 -14.81
C ARG A 9 -46.81 -29.71 -15.04
N THR A 10 -46.26 -29.08 -14.01
CA THR A 10 -44.85 -28.67 -14.05
C THR A 10 -44.14 -29.34 -12.90
N ALA A 11 -43.32 -30.31 -13.28
CA ALA A 11 -42.42 -31.04 -12.42
C ALA A 11 -41.22 -30.17 -12.03
N VAL A 12 -40.69 -30.46 -10.85
CA VAL A 12 -39.51 -29.89 -10.21
C VAL A 12 -38.24 -30.15 -11.04
N ALA A 13 -37.33 -29.18 -11.09
CA ALA A 13 -35.93 -29.43 -11.43
C ALA A 13 -35.04 -28.94 -10.26
N VAL A 14 -34.45 -29.89 -9.56
CA VAL A 14 -33.33 -29.67 -8.63
C VAL A 14 -32.06 -29.56 -9.48
N LEU A 15 -31.31 -28.47 -9.33
CA LEU A 15 -29.95 -28.34 -9.84
C LEU A 15 -29.05 -27.93 -8.67
N GLY A 16 -28.42 -28.94 -8.07
CA GLY A 16 -27.21 -28.77 -7.29
C GLY A 16 -26.01 -28.81 -8.23
N ALA A 17 -25.10 -27.86 -8.09
CA ALA A 17 -23.72 -27.97 -8.54
C ALA A 17 -22.86 -27.07 -7.66
N GLY A 18 -21.92 -27.69 -6.94
CA GLY A 18 -21.07 -27.05 -5.95
C GLY A 18 -20.23 -25.92 -6.55
N THR A 19 -20.23 -24.79 -5.87
CA THR A 19 -19.30 -23.71 -6.13
C THR A 19 -17.92 -24.16 -5.65
N VAL A 20 -17.09 -24.64 -6.57
CA VAL A 20 -15.65 -24.69 -6.34
C VAL A 20 -15.20 -23.23 -6.27
N LEU A 21 -14.97 -22.73 -5.05
CA LEU A 21 -14.23 -21.49 -4.83
C LEU A 21 -12.82 -21.76 -5.34
N ALA A 22 -12.59 -21.47 -6.63
CA ALA A 22 -11.26 -21.28 -7.14
C ALA A 22 -10.69 -20.11 -6.34
N LEU A 23 -9.85 -20.43 -5.35
CA LEU A 23 -8.89 -19.51 -4.77
C LEU A 23 -8.01 -19.07 -5.92
N THR A 24 -8.47 -18.08 -6.67
CA THR A 24 -7.66 -17.35 -7.62
C THR A 24 -6.45 -16.91 -6.83
N MET A 25 -5.28 -17.45 -7.19
CA MET A 25 -3.99 -16.97 -6.71
C MET A 25 -4.01 -15.46 -6.93
N SER A 26 -4.25 -14.71 -5.86
CA SER A 26 -4.14 -13.26 -5.88
C SER A 26 -2.69 -12.99 -6.20
N SER A 27 -2.41 -12.60 -7.45
CA SER A 27 -1.14 -11.98 -7.78
C SER A 27 -0.90 -10.93 -6.69
N PRO A 28 0.24 -10.96 -5.99
CA PRO A 28 0.51 -9.93 -5.01
C PRO A 28 0.41 -8.60 -5.74
N ALA A 29 -0.32 -7.65 -5.16
CA ALA A 29 -0.27 -6.28 -5.62
C ALA A 29 1.13 -5.77 -5.24
N PHE A 30 2.10 -6.06 -6.08
CA PHE A 30 3.39 -5.39 -6.04
C PHE A 30 3.18 -4.04 -6.65
N ALA A 31 3.48 -3.02 -5.89
CA ALA A 31 3.57 -1.72 -6.48
C ALA A 31 4.90 -1.57 -7.25
N VAL A 32 5.09 -0.37 -7.81
CA VAL A 32 6.27 -0.08 -8.63
C VAL A 32 7.50 -0.02 -7.74
N GLU A 33 8.38 -1.01 -7.87
CA GLU A 33 9.73 -0.96 -7.29
C GLU A 33 10.50 0.24 -7.85
N GLY A 34 11.21 0.95 -6.98
CA GLY A 34 12.15 1.98 -7.41
C GLY A 34 12.42 3.09 -6.41
N ASP A 35 13.15 4.08 -6.91
CA ASP A 35 13.54 5.29 -6.22
C ASP A 35 12.69 6.46 -6.73
N PHE A 36 11.92 7.06 -5.83
CA PHE A 36 10.97 8.13 -6.10
C PHE A 36 11.42 9.41 -5.42
N GLN A 37 11.77 10.40 -6.22
CA GLN A 37 12.11 11.72 -5.70
C GLN A 37 10.90 12.32 -4.98
N MET A 38 11.04 12.61 -3.70
CA MET A 38 9.97 13.29 -2.95
C MET A 38 9.90 14.76 -3.38
N PRO A 39 8.73 15.41 -3.30
CA PRO A 39 8.66 16.85 -3.52
C PRO A 39 9.59 17.55 -2.54
N SER A 40 10.58 18.27 -3.05
CA SER A 40 11.60 18.90 -2.20
C SER A 40 11.08 20.19 -1.56
N THR A 41 11.62 20.51 -0.39
CA THR A 41 11.49 21.83 0.22
C THR A 41 12.79 22.62 0.00
N PRO A 42 12.83 23.93 0.29
CA PRO A 42 14.06 24.70 0.19
C PRO A 42 15.21 24.12 1.02
N ASN A 43 14.91 23.53 2.18
CA ASN A 43 15.92 23.04 3.11
C ASN A 43 16.07 21.52 3.14
N CYS A 44 15.03 20.79 2.73
CA CYS A 44 14.92 19.36 2.96
C CYS A 44 14.64 18.64 1.63
N ASP A 45 15.29 17.50 1.46
CA ASP A 45 15.18 16.68 0.26
C ASP A 45 15.41 15.22 0.62
N ALA A 46 14.64 14.33 0.00
CA ALA A 46 14.77 12.89 0.21
C ALA A 46 14.24 12.10 -0.99
N VAL A 47 14.71 10.87 -1.08
CA VAL A 47 14.20 9.86 -2.01
C VAL A 47 13.40 8.83 -1.21
N GLN A 48 12.18 8.55 -1.65
CA GLN A 48 11.42 7.39 -1.19
C GLN A 48 11.86 6.18 -2.00
N LYS A 49 12.19 5.09 -1.33
CA LYS A 49 12.58 3.83 -1.96
C LYS A 49 11.52 2.79 -1.68
N ILE A 50 11.16 2.00 -2.68
CA ILE A 50 10.17 0.93 -2.59
C ILE A 50 10.79 -0.33 -3.19
N GLU A 51 10.85 -1.41 -2.43
CA GLU A 51 11.41 -2.69 -2.87
C GLU A 51 10.56 -3.87 -2.39
N PRO A 52 10.23 -4.85 -3.26
CA PRO A 52 9.58 -6.07 -2.84
C PRO A 52 10.56 -6.98 -2.10
N ARG A 53 10.17 -7.50 -0.94
CA ARG A 53 11.00 -8.42 -0.13
C ARG A 53 10.19 -9.58 0.40
N LEU A 54 10.87 -10.73 0.51
CA LEU A 54 10.28 -11.92 1.11
C LEU A 54 10.05 -11.68 2.61
N TYR A 55 8.80 -11.83 3.06
CA TYR A 55 8.42 -11.65 4.45
C TYR A 55 8.25 -12.99 5.18
N THR A 56 8.01 -12.93 6.50
CA THR A 56 7.92 -14.10 7.37
C THR A 56 6.75 -15.04 7.04
N ASP A 57 5.77 -14.57 6.28
CA ASP A 57 4.64 -15.38 5.78
C ASP A 57 4.96 -16.14 4.47
N GLY A 58 6.18 -16.02 3.97
CA GLY A 58 6.63 -16.67 2.74
C GLY A 58 6.15 -16.00 1.45
N GLN A 59 5.54 -14.82 1.54
CA GLN A 59 5.13 -14.02 0.39
C GLN A 59 6.04 -12.81 0.24
N TYR A 60 6.11 -12.26 -0.97
CA TYR A 60 6.76 -10.97 -1.19
C TYR A 60 5.76 -9.87 -0.88
N HIS A 61 6.23 -8.85 -0.15
CA HIS A 61 5.51 -7.63 0.15
C HIS A 61 6.40 -6.44 -0.11
N ASP A 62 5.80 -5.27 -0.23
CA ASP A 62 6.57 -4.06 -0.44
C ASP A 62 7.17 -3.60 0.88
N PHE A 63 8.37 -3.02 0.78
CA PHE A 63 9.04 -2.36 1.88
C PHE A 63 9.44 -0.98 1.41
N GLN A 64 9.20 0.00 2.26
CA GLN A 64 9.55 1.39 1.97
C GLN A 64 10.67 1.89 2.87
N ALA A 65 11.49 2.80 2.33
CA ALA A 65 12.44 3.57 3.09
C ALA A 65 12.42 5.04 2.62
N ILE A 66 12.71 5.97 3.53
CA ILE A 66 13.09 7.35 3.21
C ILE A 66 14.61 7.48 3.30
N ASP A 67 15.22 8.05 2.25
CA ASP A 67 16.65 8.34 2.14
C ASP A 67 16.87 9.86 2.00
N PRO A 68 17.20 10.56 3.10
CA PRO A 68 17.51 11.99 3.07
C PRO A 68 18.71 12.31 2.16
N THR A 69 18.50 13.18 1.17
CA THR A 69 19.56 13.64 0.25
C THR A 69 20.02 15.07 0.55
N ARG A 70 19.20 15.86 1.25
CA ARG A 70 19.57 17.18 1.79
C ARG A 70 18.92 17.40 3.14
N THR A 71 19.74 17.81 4.11
CA THR A 71 19.28 18.27 5.44
C THR A 71 20.20 19.38 5.95
N ASN A 72 19.67 20.27 6.76
CA ASN A 72 20.40 21.32 7.47
C ASN A 72 20.23 21.25 9.00
N GLY A 73 19.72 20.11 9.51
CA GLY A 73 19.40 19.93 10.94
C GLY A 73 18.03 20.46 11.37
N HIS A 74 17.25 21.05 10.45
CA HIS A 74 15.86 21.46 10.67
C HIS A 74 14.84 20.65 9.85
N CYS A 75 15.29 19.52 9.31
CA CYS A 75 14.46 18.59 8.55
C CYS A 75 14.13 17.38 9.42
N GLU A 76 12.87 16.99 9.45
CA GLU A 76 12.40 15.76 10.05
C GLU A 76 11.90 14.85 8.93
N PHE A 77 12.33 13.59 8.96
CA PHE A 77 12.09 12.57 7.95
C PHE A 77 11.32 11.43 8.60
N LEU A 78 10.09 11.21 8.16
CA LEU A 78 9.19 10.25 8.77
C LEU A 78 8.75 9.17 7.79
N ILE A 79 8.36 8.04 8.37
CA ILE A 79 7.52 7.04 7.70
C ILE A 79 6.25 6.91 8.54
N TRP A 80 5.14 7.31 7.95
CA TRP A 80 3.83 7.30 8.58
C TRP A 80 3.07 6.02 8.23
N ASP A 81 2.63 5.27 9.24
CA ASP A 81 1.74 4.14 9.04
C ASP A 81 0.29 4.59 9.23
N SER A 82 -0.44 4.68 8.12
CA SER A 82 -1.82 5.15 8.09
C SER A 82 -2.78 4.17 8.76
N SER A 83 -2.45 2.88 8.78
CA SER A 83 -3.26 1.86 9.47
C SER A 83 -3.19 2.01 10.99
N ASN A 84 -2.05 2.46 11.51
CA ASN A 84 -1.83 2.68 12.94
C ASN A 84 -2.00 4.13 13.39
N GLY A 85 -2.17 5.07 12.45
CA GLY A 85 -2.39 6.50 12.71
C GLY A 85 -1.21 7.19 13.40
N ARG A 86 0.01 6.70 13.23
CA ARG A 86 1.22 7.24 13.88
C ARG A 86 2.49 6.99 13.04
N PRO A 87 3.58 7.75 13.26
CA PRO A 87 4.85 7.45 12.61
C PRO A 87 5.47 6.16 13.16
N VAL A 88 6.03 5.36 12.28
CA VAL A 88 6.80 4.15 12.59
C VAL A 88 8.31 4.38 12.46
N TYR A 89 8.69 5.48 11.80
CA TYR A 89 10.04 6.03 11.79
C TYR A 89 9.96 7.56 11.85
N ASP A 90 10.88 8.15 12.58
CA ASP A 90 11.06 9.59 12.75
C ASP A 90 12.55 9.84 13.02
N SER A 91 13.17 10.71 12.22
CA SER A 91 14.55 11.12 12.42
C SER A 91 14.85 12.49 11.82
N ILE A 92 15.75 13.22 12.47
CA ILE A 92 16.36 14.45 11.94
C ILE A 92 17.71 14.21 11.26
N SER A 93 18.16 12.95 11.21
CA SER A 93 19.44 12.56 10.60
C SER A 93 19.41 12.63 9.08
N GLY A 94 20.56 12.83 8.45
CA GLY A 94 20.73 12.65 7.01
C GLY A 94 20.97 11.20 6.56
N SER A 95 20.68 10.21 7.39
CA SER A 95 20.84 8.80 7.05
C SER A 95 19.52 8.16 6.65
N GLN A 96 19.58 7.22 5.71
CA GLN A 96 18.44 6.40 5.33
C GLN A 96 17.79 5.73 6.54
N SER A 97 16.46 5.73 6.55
CA SER A 97 15.67 4.90 7.45
C SER A 97 15.92 3.39 7.24
N PRO A 98 15.61 2.55 8.25
CA PRO A 98 15.37 1.13 8.04
C PRO A 98 14.24 0.91 7.02
N TRP A 99 14.24 -0.27 6.42
CA TRP A 99 13.13 -0.69 5.57
C TRP A 99 11.91 -1.04 6.39
N ILE A 100 10.79 -0.39 6.10
CA ILE A 100 9.52 -0.52 6.80
C ILE A 100 8.55 -1.32 5.94
N TYR A 101 7.92 -2.32 6.55
CA TYR A 101 6.96 -3.20 5.90
C TYR A 101 5.71 -2.44 5.44
N ASP A 102 5.31 -2.67 4.19
CA ASP A 102 4.13 -2.13 3.56
C ASP A 102 3.36 -3.26 2.85
N GLY A 103 2.45 -3.88 3.59
CA GLY A 103 1.70 -5.05 3.14
C GLY A 103 0.46 -5.24 4.01
N PRO A 104 -0.25 -6.38 3.91
CA PRO A 104 -1.49 -6.62 4.64
C PRO A 104 -1.49 -6.11 6.09
N GLY A 105 -2.42 -5.18 6.38
CA GLY A 105 -2.58 -4.54 7.68
C GLY A 105 -1.79 -3.24 7.86
N HIS A 106 -0.91 -2.90 6.94
CA HIS A 106 -0.07 -1.69 6.96
C HIS A 106 -0.22 -0.93 5.63
N SER A 107 -0.24 0.40 5.72
CA SER A 107 -0.19 1.27 4.55
C SER A 107 0.68 2.46 4.91
N VAL A 108 1.92 2.41 4.44
CA VAL A 108 2.95 3.38 4.86
C VAL A 108 3.22 4.41 3.78
N ARG A 109 3.64 5.60 4.19
CA ARG A 109 4.10 6.68 3.31
C ARG A 109 5.27 7.41 3.93
N THR A 110 6.14 7.96 3.10
CA THR A 110 7.23 8.84 3.54
C THR A 110 6.74 10.28 3.68
N GLU A 111 7.33 11.02 4.62
CA GLU A 111 7.01 12.42 4.92
C GLU A 111 8.28 13.21 5.24
N ILE A 112 8.32 14.47 4.82
CA ILE A 112 9.36 15.44 5.18
C ILE A 112 8.68 16.63 5.85
N ILE A 113 9.17 17.02 7.03
CA ILE A 113 8.79 18.27 7.70
C ILE A 113 10.02 19.19 7.70
N ASP A 114 9.88 20.34 7.05
CA ASP A 114 10.86 21.43 7.05
C ASP A 114 10.47 22.45 8.11
N HIS A 115 11.07 22.33 9.29
CA HIS A 115 10.76 23.19 10.44
C HIS A 115 11.21 24.64 10.23
N LEU A 116 12.20 24.88 9.37
CA LEU A 116 12.69 26.23 9.09
C LEU A 116 11.78 26.96 8.08
N GLY A 117 11.30 26.24 7.06
CA GLY A 117 10.40 26.76 6.05
C GLY A 117 8.92 26.68 6.39
N GLY A 118 8.55 25.93 7.44
CA GLY A 118 7.16 25.62 7.79
C GLY A 118 6.44 24.83 6.70
N LYS A 119 7.15 23.93 6.01
CA LYS A 119 6.62 23.17 4.87
C LYS A 119 6.58 21.67 5.17
N LEU A 120 5.66 21.01 4.52
CA LEU A 120 5.46 19.57 4.63
C LEU A 120 5.36 18.97 3.23
N SER A 121 6.01 17.83 3.05
CA SER A 121 6.03 17.10 1.79
C SER A 121 5.74 15.62 2.01
N TRP A 122 5.05 15.01 1.05
CA TRP A 122 4.60 13.63 1.10
C TRP A 122 5.18 12.85 -0.08
N GLY A 123 5.57 11.60 0.20
CA GLY A 123 5.85 10.61 -0.80
C GLY A 123 4.58 10.04 -1.44
N ILE A 124 4.78 9.05 -2.29
CA ILE A 124 3.69 8.28 -2.88
C ILE A 124 3.16 7.24 -1.90
N TYR A 125 1.88 6.91 -2.04
CA TYR A 125 1.33 5.70 -1.47
C TYR A 125 1.60 4.53 -2.40
N ASN A 126 1.65 3.36 -1.78
CA ASN A 126 1.81 2.07 -2.42
C ASN A 126 0.55 1.23 -2.22
#